data_AF-A0A4U5X081-F1
#
_entry.id   AF-A0A4U5X081-F1
#
_cell.length_a   1.000
_cell.length_b   1.000
_cell.length_c   1.000
_cell.angle_alpha   90.00
_cell.angle_beta   90.00
_cell.angle_gamma   90.00
#
_symmetry.space_group_name_H-M   'P 1'
#
loop_
_entity.id
_entity.type
_entity.pdbx_description
1 polymer ?
#
loop_
_entity_poly.entity_id
_entity_poly.type
_entity_poly.pdbx_seq_one_letter_code
_entity_poly.pdbx_strand_id
1 'polypeptide(L)'
;MAAGGFCKLPNGTVVVALNLPRPAADGPGGVRVLVHAANRARALTRLRNLGLRAVYLRGNAAPPTPDEITAVLHHPDGLIWRTAPDNGVTDLTIELWHPIRALLRRPTAQA
;
A
#
# COMPACT_ATOMS: atom_id res chain seq x y z
N MET A 1 -1.04 18.29 -11.38
CA MET A 1 -0.66 17.22 -12.33
C MET A 1 -0.03 16.06 -11.58
N ALA A 2 -0.81 15.07 -11.16
CA ALA A 2 -0.28 13.86 -10.52
C ALA A 2 0.06 12.83 -11.61
N ALA A 3 1.24 12.96 -12.22
CA ALA A 3 1.73 12.03 -13.24
C ALA A 3 2.41 10.77 -12.65
N GLY A 4 2.10 10.41 -11.40
CA GLY A 4 2.60 9.20 -10.76
C GLY A 4 1.81 8.86 -9.52
N GLY A 5 1.84 7.58 -9.11
CA GLY A 5 1.15 7.04 -7.94
C GLY A 5 1.60 7.58 -6.57
N PHE A 6 1.91 8.86 -6.45
CA PHE A 6 2.21 9.51 -5.18
C PHE A 6 1.65 10.93 -5.12
N CYS A 7 1.30 11.38 -3.91
CA CYS A 7 0.93 12.76 -3.62
C CYS A 7 1.98 13.39 -2.69
N LYS A 8 2.34 14.64 -2.98
CA LYS A 8 3.14 15.47 -2.05
C LYS A 8 2.20 16.17 -1.08
N LEU A 9 2.57 16.17 0.19
CA LEU A 9 1.85 16.83 1.27
C LEU A 9 2.41 18.24 1.50
N PRO A 10 1.62 19.17 2.08
CA PRO A 10 2.06 20.54 2.33
C PRO A 10 3.25 20.64 3.31
N ASN A 11 3.46 19.62 4.15
CA ASN A 11 4.60 19.51 5.05
C ASN A 11 5.90 19.03 4.36
N GLY A 12 5.91 18.86 3.03
CA GLY A 12 7.07 18.42 2.26
C GLY A 12 7.28 16.90 2.22
N THR A 13 6.49 16.12 2.94
CA THR A 13 6.50 14.65 2.88
C THR A 13 5.65 14.13 1.71
N VAL A 14 5.70 12.82 1.44
CA VAL A 14 4.94 12.19 0.37
C VAL A 14 4.16 10.97 0.86
N VAL A 15 3.01 10.75 0.23
CA VAL A 15 2.28 9.49 0.30
C VAL A 15 2.42 8.79 -1.04
N VAL A 16 2.96 7.57 -1.03
CA VAL A 16 3.13 6.73 -2.22
C VAL A 16 2.13 5.59 -2.19
N ALA A 17 1.37 5.41 -3.26
CA ALA A 17 0.43 4.32 -3.48
C ALA A 17 0.96 3.35 -4.54
N LEU A 18 1.02 2.07 -4.18
CA LEU A 18 1.56 1.02 -5.03
C LEU A 18 0.62 -0.18 -5.02
N ASN A 19 0.14 -0.56 -6.20
CA ASN A 19 -0.52 -1.85 -6.40
C ASN A 19 0.57 -2.91 -6.62
N LEU A 20 0.71 -3.85 -5.70
CA LEU A 20 1.68 -4.93 -5.76
C LEU A 20 0.95 -6.27 -5.88
N PRO A 21 1.52 -7.27 -6.58
CA PRO A 21 1.03 -8.63 -6.45
C PRO A 21 1.14 -9.07 -4.98
N ARG A 22 0.13 -9.80 -4.50
CA ARG A 22 0.16 -10.37 -3.14
C ARG A 22 1.38 -11.30 -3.03
N PRO A 23 2.19 -11.21 -1.94
CA PRO A 23 3.29 -12.14 -1.74
C PRO A 23 2.76 -13.58 -1.71
N ALA A 24 3.45 -14.48 -2.40
CA ALA A 24 2.97 -15.72 -3.03
C ALA A 24 2.43 -16.85 -2.11
N ALA A 25 1.75 -16.55 -1.01
CA ALA A 25 1.22 -17.53 -0.07
C ALA A 25 -0.32 -17.53 0.10
N ASP A 26 -1.05 -16.51 -0.37
CA ASP A 26 -2.47 -16.30 0.00
C ASP A 26 -3.42 -16.05 -1.19
N GLY A 27 -3.18 -16.71 -2.32
CA GLY A 27 -4.16 -16.76 -3.42
C GLY A 27 -4.10 -15.60 -4.43
N PRO A 28 -4.97 -15.63 -5.45
CA PRO A 28 -4.99 -14.64 -6.52
C PRO A 28 -5.53 -13.30 -6.02
N GLY A 29 -4.69 -12.26 -6.04
CA GLY A 29 -5.12 -10.90 -5.72
C GLY A 29 -3.96 -9.89 -5.74
N GLY A 30 -4.26 -8.66 -6.15
CA GLY A 30 -3.37 -7.51 -5.93
C GLY A 30 -3.56 -6.94 -4.53
N VAL A 31 -2.53 -6.34 -3.95
CA VAL A 31 -2.62 -5.55 -2.72
C VAL A 31 -2.26 -4.11 -3.03
N ARG A 32 -3.01 -3.17 -2.47
CA ARG A 32 -2.73 -1.75 -2.56
C ARG A 32 -2.02 -1.30 -1.29
N VAL A 33 -0.78 -0.89 -1.43
CA VAL A 33 0.11 -0.49 -0.32
C VAL A 33 0.32 1.01 -0.34
N LEU A 34 0.16 1.64 0.82
CA LEU A 34 0.38 3.07 1.03
C LEU A 34 1.53 3.31 1.98
N VAL A 35 2.40 4.24 1.61
CA VAL A 35 3.60 4.59 2.37
C VAL A 35 3.67 6.09 2.59
N HIS A 36 3.70 6.51 3.85
CA HIS A 36 4.09 7.85 4.24
C HIS A 36 5.61 7.89 4.47
N ALA A 37 6.29 8.81 3.78
CA ALA A 37 7.74 8.97 3.88
C ALA A 37 8.18 10.39 3.52
N ALA A 38 9.41 10.75 3.89
CA ALA A 38 10.00 12.04 3.55
C ALA A 38 10.11 12.28 2.03
N ASN A 39 10.35 11.23 1.24
CA ASN A 39 10.39 11.31 -0.22
C ASN A 39 10.11 9.93 -0.85
N ARG A 40 9.94 9.92 -2.18
CA ARG A 40 9.62 8.69 -2.94
C ARG A 40 10.70 7.61 -2.78
N ALA A 41 11.97 7.98 -2.84
CA ALA A 41 13.07 7.01 -2.71
C ALA A 41 13.06 6.30 -1.34
N ARG A 42 12.77 7.04 -0.26
CA ARG A 42 12.63 6.48 1.09
C ARG A 42 11.42 5.55 1.19
N ALA A 43 10.29 5.89 0.57
CA ALA A 43 9.13 5.00 0.51
C ALA A 43 9.47 3.66 -0.17
N LEU A 44 10.11 3.69 -1.34
CA LEU A 44 10.50 2.49 -2.07
C LEU A 44 11.54 1.66 -1.30
N THR A 45 12.48 2.33 -0.62
CA THR A 45 13.47 1.66 0.24
C THR A 45 12.81 0.92 1.39
N ARG A 46 11.83 1.53 2.08
CA ARG A 46 11.08 0.88 3.16
C ARG A 46 10.39 -0.39 2.66
N LEU A 47 9.73 -0.33 1.51
CA LEU A 47 9.07 -1.50 0.92
C LEU A 47 10.06 -2.61 0.54
N ARG A 48 11.20 -2.25 -0.05
CA ARG A 48 12.28 -3.19 -0.36
C ARG A 48 12.81 -3.88 0.89
N ASN A 49 13.02 -3.14 1.97
CA ASN A 49 13.48 -3.68 3.25
C ASN A 49 12.47 -4.65 3.88
N LEU A 50 11.19 -4.52 3.54
CA LEU A 50 10.13 -5.43 3.98
C LEU A 50 9.99 -6.67 3.08
N GLY A 51 10.88 -6.86 2.10
CA GLY A 51 10.86 -8.00 1.19
C GLY A 51 9.89 -7.86 0.01
N LEU A 52 9.24 -6.70 -0.15
CA LEU A 52 8.34 -6.42 -1.27
C LEU A 52 9.15 -6.05 -2.51
N ARG A 53 9.56 -7.06 -3.28
CA ARG A 53 10.46 -6.92 -4.44
C ARG A 53 9.75 -6.45 -5.73
N ALA A 54 8.42 -6.54 -5.80
CA ALA A 54 7.62 -6.17 -6.97
C ALA A 54 7.51 -4.65 -7.21
N VAL A 55 8.12 -3.83 -6.36
CA VAL A 55 8.07 -2.36 -6.36
C VAL A 55 8.59 -1.73 -7.67
N TYR A 56 9.37 -2.45 -8.47
CA TYR A 56 9.90 -1.97 -9.75
C TYR A 56 8.97 -2.19 -10.96
N LEU A 57 7.86 -2.92 -10.80
CA LEU A 57 7.02 -3.33 -11.93
C LEU A 57 5.61 -2.78 -11.76
N ARG A 58 5.34 -1.63 -12.42
CA ARG A 58 4.00 -1.16 -12.80
C ARG A 58 2.94 -0.88 -11.71
N GLY A 59 3.29 -0.88 -10.41
CA GLY A 59 2.31 -0.62 -9.34
C GLY A 59 1.94 0.86 -9.09
N ASN A 60 2.73 1.81 -9.59
CA ASN A 60 2.63 3.25 -9.26
C ASN A 60 1.80 4.04 -10.29
N ALA A 61 0.72 3.46 -10.79
CA ALA A 61 -0.07 4.05 -11.87
C ALA A 61 -1.17 4.99 -11.37
N ALA A 62 -1.79 4.67 -10.23
CA ALA A 62 -2.90 5.43 -9.67
C ALA A 62 -2.45 6.30 -8.49
N PRO A 63 -2.72 7.62 -8.48
CA PRO A 63 -2.43 8.49 -7.34
C PRO A 63 -3.19 8.01 -6.09
N PRO A 64 -2.70 8.33 -4.88
CA PRO A 64 -3.44 8.05 -3.66
C PRO A 64 -4.70 8.92 -3.58
N THR A 65 -5.82 8.34 -3.16
CA THR A 65 -7.08 9.08 -2.92
C THR A 65 -7.02 9.85 -1.58
N PRO A 66 -7.94 10.81 -1.33
CA PRO A 66 -7.94 11.55 -0.07
C PRO A 66 -8.14 10.67 1.18
N ASP A 67 -8.99 9.63 1.11
CA ASP A 67 -9.18 8.66 2.18
C ASP A 67 -7.90 7.85 2.47
N GLU A 68 -7.19 7.46 1.41
CA GLU A 68 -5.90 6.76 1.48
C GLU A 68 -4.84 7.61 2.20
N ILE A 69 -4.80 8.90 1.89
CA ILE A 69 -3.88 9.85 2.52
C ILE A 69 -4.20 9.99 4.01
N THR A 70 -5.48 10.17 4.37
CA THR A 70 -5.87 10.30 5.78
C THR A 70 -5.54 9.04 6.58
N ALA A 71 -5.82 7.85 6.02
CA ALA A 71 -5.58 6.59 6.69
C ALA A 71 -4.09 6.36 7.00
N VAL A 72 -3.20 6.61 6.04
CA VAL A 72 -1.75 6.39 6.25
C VAL A 72 -1.15 7.40 7.23
N LEU A 73 -1.67 8.63 7.27
CA LEU A 73 -1.21 9.68 8.17
C LEU A 73 -1.60 9.44 9.64
N HIS A 74 -2.68 8.70 9.88
CA HIS A 74 -3.11 8.33 11.23
C HIS A 74 -2.53 7.00 11.71
N HIS A 75 -1.77 6.29 10.86
CA HIS A 75 -1.16 5.04 11.23
C HIS A 75 0.24 5.25 11.86
N PRO A 76 0.56 4.65 13.01
CA PRO A 76 1.82 4.87 13.72
C PRO A 76 3.06 4.50 12.90
N ASP A 77 2.98 3.45 12.09
CA ASP A 77 4.11 3.02 11.24
C ASP A 77 4.24 3.84 9.94
N GLY A 78 3.25 4.70 9.62
CA GLY A 78 3.15 5.41 8.34
C GLY A 78 3.10 4.46 7.14
N LEU A 79 2.55 3.25 7.31
CA LEU A 79 2.59 2.19 6.32
C LEU A 79 1.41 1.23 6.50
N ILE A 80 0.52 1.20 5.50
CA ILE A 80 -0.71 0.41 5.52
C ILE A 80 -0.95 -0.28 4.17
N TRP A 81 -1.81 -1.28 4.16
CA TRP A 81 -2.23 -1.98 2.95
C TRP A 81 -3.70 -2.39 3.00
N ARG A 82 -4.28 -2.64 1.84
CA ARG A 82 -5.60 -3.28 1.64
C ARG A 82 -5.58 -4.18 0.40
N THR A 83 -6.60 -4.99 0.19
CA THR A 83 -6.73 -5.74 -1.08
C THR A 83 -7.04 -4.75 -2.21
N ALA A 84 -6.42 -4.94 -3.37
CA ALA A 84 -6.68 -4.08 -4.51
C ALA A 84 -8.07 -4.40 -5.11
N PRO A 85 -8.92 -3.40 -5.37
CA PRO A 85 -10.30 -3.63 -5.86
C PRO A 85 -10.39 -4.16 -7.31
N ASP A 86 -9.27 -4.34 -8.01
CA ASP A 86 -9.20 -4.55 -9.48
C ASP A 86 -9.53 -5.98 -9.97
N ASN A 87 -10.08 -6.86 -9.14
CA ASN A 87 -10.44 -8.23 -9.54
C ASN A 87 -11.95 -8.49 -9.70
N GLY A 88 -12.77 -7.45 -9.86
CA GLY A 88 -14.20 -7.61 -10.17
C GLY A 88 -15.05 -8.12 -9.01
N VAL A 89 -14.51 -8.11 -7.79
CA VAL A 89 -15.27 -8.40 -6.56
C VAL A 89 -15.77 -7.07 -6.01
N THR A 90 -16.98 -6.69 -6.45
CA THR A 90 -17.75 -5.57 -5.90
C THR A 90 -18.37 -5.94 -4.56
N ASP A 91 -17.63 -6.64 -3.69
CA ASP A 91 -18.06 -6.83 -2.31
C ASP A 91 -17.51 -5.66 -1.52
N LEU A 92 -18.34 -4.62 -1.40
CA LEU A 92 -18.13 -3.45 -0.53
C LEU A 92 -18.29 -3.84 0.95
N THR A 93 -17.81 -5.02 1.35
CA THR A 93 -17.42 -5.22 2.73
C THR A 93 -16.30 -4.22 2.97
N ILE A 94 -16.52 -3.33 3.93
CA ILE A 94 -15.62 -2.25 4.32
C ILE A 94 -14.26 -2.87 4.65
N GLU A 95 -13.39 -3.06 3.65
CA GLU A 95 -12.06 -3.60 3.88
C GLU A 95 -11.30 -2.59 4.73
N LEU A 96 -11.09 -2.97 5.98
CA LEU A 96 -10.40 -2.16 6.96
C LEU A 96 -8.92 -2.06 6.58
N TRP A 97 -8.33 -0.88 6.77
CA TRP A 97 -6.91 -0.67 6.54
C TRP A 97 -6.08 -1.58 7.43
N HIS A 98 -5.21 -2.40 6.83
CA HIS A 98 -4.37 -3.32 7.56
C HIS A 98 -2.96 -2.74 7.75
N PRO A 99 -2.35 -2.92 8.93
CA PRO A 99 -0.95 -2.56 9.13
C PRO A 99 -0.06 -3.48 8.29
N ILE A 100 1.08 -3.01 7.76
CA ILE A 100 1.96 -3.87 6.93
C ILE A 100 2.38 -5.15 7.63
N ARG A 101 2.48 -5.13 8.96
CA ARG A 101 2.84 -6.30 9.76
C ARG A 101 1.85 -7.45 9.58
N ALA A 102 0.59 -7.17 9.26
CA ALA A 102 -0.42 -8.18 8.94
C ALA A 102 -0.18 -8.83 7.58
N LEU A 103 0.49 -8.14 6.66
CA LEU A 103 0.92 -8.70 5.37
C LEU A 103 2.19 -9.56 5.50
N LEU A 104 3.05 -9.24 6.46
CA LEU A 104 4.34 -9.92 6.68
C LEU A 104 4.25 -11.06 7.71
N ARG A 105 3.32 -10.98 8.65
CA ARG A 105 2.91 -12.14 9.44
C ARG A 105 2.14 -13.05 8.49
N ARG A 106 2.74 -14.19 8.15
CA ARG A 106 2.00 -15.37 7.67
C ARG A 106 0.70 -15.43 8.46
N PRO A 107 -0.50 -15.48 7.85
CA PRO A 107 -1.69 -15.82 8.60
C PRO A 107 -1.44 -17.25 9.09
N THR A 108 -0.97 -17.40 10.32
CA THR A 108 -1.29 -18.59 11.08
C THR A 108 -2.81 -18.59 11.09
N ALA A 109 -3.39 -19.50 10.32
CA ALA A 109 -4.82 -19.77 10.29
C ALA A 109 -5.35 -19.58 11.71
N GLN A 110 -6.23 -18.60 11.89
CA GLN A 110 -7.06 -18.60 13.08
C GLN A 110 -7.95 -19.84 12.95
N ALA A 111 -7.61 -20.84 13.75
CA ALA A 111 -8.41 -22.03 13.99
C ALA A 111 -9.70 -21.66 14.72
#